data_AF-A0A6I2R221-F1
#
_entry.id   AF-A0A6I2R221-F1
#
_cell.length_a   1.000
_cell.length_b   1.000
_cell.length_c   1.000
_cell.angle_alpha   90.00
_cell.angle_beta   90.00
_cell.angle_gamma   90.00
#
_symmetry.space_group_name_H-M   'P 1'
#
loop_
_entity.id
_entity.type
_entity.pdbx_description
1 polymer ?
#
loop_
_entity_poly.entity_id
_entity_poly.type
_entity_poly.pdbx_seq_one_letter_code
_entity_poly.pdbx_strand_id
1 'polypeptide(L)' 'MKTFTSEERNLMYLYNSGTRLELIDNLTDMRSYLQADETELLTLTDCVLEKLRQMNDQEFSALDLYPDFMD' A
#
# COMPACT_ATOMS: atom_id res chain seq x y z
N MET A 1 15.76 1.68 5.32
CA MET A 1 14.30 1.43 5.39
C MET A 1 13.61 2.57 4.67
N LYS A 2 12.87 2.30 3.59
CA LYS A 2 12.01 3.35 2.99
C LYS A 2 10.79 3.50 3.92
N THR A 3 10.68 4.64 4.57
CA THR A 3 9.58 4.92 5.50
C THR A 3 8.33 5.27 4.71
N PHE A 4 7.20 4.66 5.06
CA PHE A 4 5.89 5.08 4.55
C PHE A 4 5.39 6.31 5.31
N THR A 5 4.79 7.26 4.61
CA THR A 5 4.08 8.39 5.23
C THR A 5 2.78 7.92 5.87
N SER A 6 2.15 8.78 6.68
CA SER A 6 0.85 8.46 7.29
C SER A 6 -0.24 8.22 6.23
N GLU A 7 -0.26 9.00 5.15
CA GLU A 7 -1.22 8.83 4.05
C GLU A 7 -1.02 7.52 3.30
N GLU A 8 0.24 7.17 3.03
CA GLU A 8 0.59 5.89 2.40
C GLU A 8 0.17 4.71 3.29
N ARG A 9 0.41 4.79 4.61
CA ARG A 9 -0.04 3.77 5.55
C ARG A 9 -1.55 3.66 5.60
N ASN A 10 -2.27 4.79 5.61
CA ASN A 10 -3.73 4.80 5.57
C ASN A 10 -4.25 4.11 4.30
N LEU A 11 -3.67 4.41 3.14
CA LEU A 11 -4.01 3.72 1.90
C LEU A 11 -3.73 2.21 2.01
N MET A 12 -2.57 1.83 2.55
CA MET A 12 -2.21 0.42 2.73
C MET A 12 -3.17 -0.31 3.67
N TYR A 13 -3.60 0.30 4.78
CA TYR A 13 -4.59 -0.30 5.69
C TYR A 13 -5.92 -0.62 4.98
N LEU A 14 -6.36 0.24 4.05
CA LEU A 14 -7.62 0.05 3.33
C LEU A 14 -7.58 -1.13 2.34
N TYR A 15 -6.41 -1.41 1.76
CA TYR A 15 -6.24 -2.41 0.70
C TYR A 15 -5.43 -3.64 1.12
N ASN A 16 -4.93 -3.68 2.37
CA ASN A 16 -4.18 -4.81 2.89
C ASN A 16 -5.11 -6.01 3.11
N SER A 17 -4.77 -7.14 2.50
CA SER A 17 -5.53 -8.39 2.59
C SER A 17 -4.73 -9.55 3.17
N GLY A 18 -3.49 -9.32 3.59
CA GLY A 18 -2.70 -10.36 4.25
C GLY A 18 -1.22 -10.30 3.92
N THR A 19 -0.91 -10.34 2.63
CA THR A 19 0.46 -10.43 2.13
C THR A 19 0.89 -9.21 1.32
N ARG A 20 2.20 -9.01 1.19
CA ARG A 20 2.78 -7.95 0.36
C ARG A 20 2.33 -8.03 -1.10
N LEU A 21 2.27 -9.25 -1.65
CA LEU A 21 1.86 -9.47 -3.04
C LEU A 21 0.39 -9.17 -3.24
N GLU A 22 -0.49 -9.64 -2.35
CA GLU A 22 -1.92 -9.33 -2.47
C GLU A 22 -2.20 -7.83 -2.30
N LEU A 23 -1.49 -7.13 -1.40
CA LEU A 23 -1.61 -5.67 -1.31
C LEU A 23 -1.17 -4.98 -2.60
N ILE A 24 -0.08 -5.43 -3.23
CA ILE A 24 0.35 -4.92 -4.55
C ILE A 24 -0.73 -5.15 -5.60
N ASP A 25 -1.34 -6.34 -5.63
CA ASP A 25 -2.37 -6.69 -6.59
C ASP A 25 -3.63 -5.82 -6.37
N ASN A 26 -4.10 -5.68 -5.13
CA ASN A 26 -5.26 -4.83 -4.79
C ASN A 26 -5.03 -3.36 -5.15
N LEU A 27 -3.84 -2.82 -4.87
CA LEU A 27 -3.50 -1.44 -5.23
C LEU A 27 -3.34 -1.26 -6.74
N THR A 28 -2.83 -2.28 -7.45
CA THR A 28 -2.72 -2.24 -8.92
C THR A 28 -4.11 -2.28 -9.57
N ASP A 29 -5.03 -3.10 -9.04
CA ASP A 29 -6.43 -3.14 -9.49
C ASP A 29 -7.12 -1.80 -9.23
N MET A 30 -7.04 -1.28 -7.99
CA MET A 30 -7.58 0.05 -7.65
C MET A 30 -7.06 1.15 -8.56
N ARG A 31 -5.74 1.14 -8.80
CA ARG A 31 -5.08 2.12 -9.67
C ARG A 31 -5.59 2.09 -11.11
N SER A 32 -6.11 0.96 -11.59
CA SER A 32 -6.66 0.84 -12.95
C SER A 32 -7.98 1.59 -13.14
N TYR A 33 -8.70 1.85 -12.04
CA TYR A 33 -9.96 2.61 -12.06
C TYR A 33 -9.74 4.13 -11.97
N LEU A 34 -8.55 4.58 -11.54
CA LEU A 34 -8.25 6.00 -11.36
C LEU A 34 -8.14 6.74 -12.70
N GLN A 35 -8.75 7.92 -12.75
CA GLN A 35 -8.68 8.82 -13.89
C GLN A 35 -7.46 9.73 -13.82
N ALA A 36 -7.06 10.29 -14.96
CA ALA A 36 -5.83 11.08 -15.08
C ALA A 36 -5.85 12.39 -14.26
N ASP A 37 -7.03 12.90 -13.92
CA ASP A 37 -7.23 14.08 -13.09
C ASP A 37 -7.15 13.79 -11.58
N GLU A 38 -7.23 12.52 -11.16
CA GLU A 38 -7.01 12.06 -9.78
C GLU A 38 -5.51 11.99 -9.42
N THR A 39 -4.78 13.05 -9.78
CA THR A 39 -3.31 13.12 -9.76
C THR A 39 -2.68 12.84 -8.40
N GLU A 40 -3.30 13.29 -7.31
CA GLU A 40 -2.82 13.08 -5.94
C GLU A 40 -2.91 11.59 -5.55
N LEU A 41 -4.07 10.96 -5.77
CA LEU A 41 -4.27 9.55 -5.45
C LEU A 41 -3.45 8.63 -6.37
N LEU A 42 -3.31 8.99 -7.66
CA LEU A 42 -2.40 8.32 -8.58
C LEU A 42 -0.96 8.33 -8.07
N THR A 43 -0.46 9.51 -7.69
CA THR A 43 0.90 9.69 -7.19
C THR A 43 1.10 8.91 -5.89
N LEU A 44 0.16 9.01 -4.95
CA LEU A 44 0.20 8.27 -3.69
C LEU A 44 0.27 6.75 -3.94
N THR A 45 -0.61 6.24 -4.80
CA THR A 45 -0.67 4.81 -5.12
C THR A 45 0.61 4.33 -5.81
N ASP A 46 1.16 5.12 -6.75
CA ASP A 46 2.42 4.81 -7.42
C ASP A 46 3.60 4.77 -6.45
N CYS A 47 3.69 5.74 -5.53
CA CYS A 47 4.73 5.76 -4.51
C CYS A 47 4.65 4.54 -3.58
N VAL A 48 3.44 4.14 -3.16
CA VAL A 48 3.23 2.93 -2.35
C VAL A 48 3.67 1.68 -3.12
N LEU A 49 3.20 1.51 -4.36
CA LEU A 49 3.55 0.36 -5.20
C LEU A 49 5.06 0.26 -5.43
N GLU A 50 5.75 1.37 -5.68
CA GLU A 50 7.21 1.37 -5.84
C GLU A 50 7.91 0.89 -4.56
N LYS A 51 7.51 1.41 -3.40
CA LYS A 51 8.08 1.02 -2.11
C LYS A 51 7.83 -0.45 -1.79
N LEU A 52 6.61 -0.95 -2.02
CA LEU A 52 6.25 -2.35 -1.82
C LEU A 52 7.03 -3.32 -2.72
N ARG A 53 7.29 -2.93 -3.97
CA ARG A 53 8.07 -3.74 -4.92
C ARG A 53 9.55 -3.83 -4.58
N GLN A 54 10.08 -2.82 -3.88
CA GLN A 54 11.49 -2.77 -3.49
C GLN A 54 11.77 -3.39 -2.12
N MET A 55 10.74 -3.77 -1.36
CA MET A 55 10.89 -4.46 -0.08
C MET A 55 10.59 -5.95 -0.19
N ASN A 56 11.13 -6.72 0.76
CA ASN A 56 10.83 -8.14 0.91
C ASN A 56 9.69 -8.40 1.91
N ASP A 57 9.24 -9.65 2.00
CA ASP A 57 8.10 -10.03 2.83
C ASP A 57 8.40 -9.92 4.34
N GLN A 58 9.67 -10.03 4.75
CA GLN A 58 10.08 -9.83 6.14
C GLN A 58 9.99 -8.35 6.56
N GLU A 59 10.44 -7.44 5.69
CA GLU A 59 10.30 -6.00 5.89
C GLU A 59 8.83 -5.57 5.92
N PHE A 60 8.00 -6.16 5.04
CA PHE A 60 6.56 -5.92 5.00
C PHE A 60 5.86 -6.37 6.28
N SER A 61 6.16 -7.58 6.77
CA SER A 61 5.56 -8.11 8.00
C SER A 61 5.86 -7.24 9.23
N ALA A 62 6.99 -6.53 9.23
CA ALA A 62 7.36 -5.60 10.30
C ALA A 62 6.62 -4.25 10.25
N LEU A 63 5.82 -3.99 9.21
CA LEU A 63 5.03 -2.76 9.10
C LEU A 63 3.78 -2.76 9.98
N ASP A 64 3.34 -3.94 10.40
CA ASP A 64 2.17 -4.20 11.24
C ASP A 64 0.91 -3.51 10.72
N LEU A 65 0.46 -3.91 9.52
CA LEU A 65 -0.64 -3.27 8.79
C LEU A 65 -2.03 -3.75 9.23
N TYR A 66 -2.17 -4.15 10.49
CA TYR A 66 -3.43 -4.58 11.09
C TYR A 66 -3.85 -3.59 12.18
N PRO A 67 -5.10 -3.11 12.18
CA PRO A 67 -5.60 -2.31 13.28
C PRO A 67 -5.64 -3.14 14.57
N ASP A 68 -5.19 -2.57 15.69
CA ASP A 68 -5.19 -3.16 17.05
C ASP A 68 -6.57 -3.67 17.54
N PHE A 69 -7.66 -3.43 16.81
CA PHE A 69 -9.03 -3.86 17.14
C PHE A 69 -9.42 -5.22 16.54
N MET A 70 -8.51 -5.90 15.84
CA MET A 70 -8.74 -7.20 15.20
C MET A 70 -8.29 -8.41 16.05
N ASP A 71 -7.88 -8.17 17.30
CA ASP A 71 -7.54 -9.18 18.32
C ASP A 71 -8.75 -9.64 19.17
#